data_AF-K2PSE7-F1
#
_entry.id   AF-K2PSE7-F1
#
_cell.length_a   1.000
_cell.length_b   1.000
_cell.length_c   1.000
_cell.angle_alpha   90.00
_cell.angle_beta   90.00
_cell.angle_gamma   90.00
#
_symmetry.space_group_name_H-M   'P 1'
#
loop_
_entity.id
_entity.type
_entity.pdbx_description
1 polymer ?
#
loop_
_entity_poly.entity_id
_entity_poly.type
_entity_poly.pdbx_seq_one_letter_code
_entity_poly.pdbx_strand_id
1 'polypeptide(L)' 'MEFEEIFKKASEVEGLEGMTVNERQYVSGLMKVFDASKWRNRDLARTILKALNVDEPSINKILD' A
#
# COMPACT_ATOMS: atom_id res chain seq x y z
N MET A 1 -1.18 6.37 -11.57
CA MET A 1 -1.84 6.76 -10.32
C MET A 1 -0.90 7.69 -9.62
N GLU A 2 -1.35 8.90 -9.33
CA GLU A 2 -0.56 9.91 -8.66
C GLU A 2 -0.49 9.62 -7.16
N PHE A 3 0.53 10.14 -6.48
CA PHE A 3 0.71 9.91 -5.03
C PHE A 3 -0.45 10.43 -4.20
N GLU A 4 -1.04 11.57 -4.55
CA GLU A 4 -2.20 12.14 -3.85
C GLU A 4 -3.40 11.18 -3.86
N GLU A 5 -3.65 10.48 -4.98
CA GLU A 5 -4.74 9.51 -5.08
C GLU A 5 -4.51 8.30 -4.17
N ILE A 6 -3.26 7.86 -4.01
CA ILE A 6 -2.88 6.75 -3.13
C ILE A 6 -3.15 7.13 -1.67
N PHE A 7 -2.67 8.29 -1.24
CA PHE A 7 -2.87 8.74 0.14
C PHE A 7 -4.35 8.98 0.45
N LYS A 8 -5.11 9.53 -0.51
CA LYS A 8 -6.55 9.68 -0.38
C LYS A 8 -7.23 8.33 -0.14
N LYS A 9 -6.99 7.34 -1.00
CA LYS A 9 -7.58 5.99 -0.87
C LYS A 9 -7.20 5.29 0.44
N ALA A 10 -5.96 5.48 0.89
CA ALA A 10 -5.53 4.92 2.17
C ALA A 10 -6.19 5.63 3.37
N SER A 11 -6.37 6.96 3.30
CA SER A 11 -6.97 7.76 4.37
C SER A 11 -8.48 7.56 4.52
N GLU A 12 -9.18 7.12 3.46
CA GLU A 12 -10.61 6.81 3.49
C GLU A 12 -10.92 5.49 4.23
N VAL A 13 -9.89 4.70 4.56
CA VAL A 13 -10.05 3.45 5.31
C VAL A 13 -9.93 3.71 6.80
N GLU A 14 -11.04 3.58 7.52
CA GLU A 14 -11.06 3.59 8.98
C GLU A 14 -10.55 2.24 9.56
N GLY A 15 -9.75 2.29 10.62
CA GLY A 15 -9.40 1.10 11.40
C GLY A 15 -8.30 0.18 10.82
N LEU A 16 -7.29 0.75 10.15
CA LEU A 16 -6.16 -0.03 9.58
C LEU A 16 -5.37 -0.86 10.63
N GLU A 17 -5.38 -0.48 11.91
CA GLU A 17 -4.55 -1.10 12.96
C GLU A 17 -4.86 -2.57 13.23
N GLY A 18 -6.10 -3.03 12.98
CA GLY A 18 -6.50 -4.43 13.15
C GLY A 18 -6.34 -5.30 11.91
N MET A 19 -5.92 -4.71 10.78
CA MET A 19 -5.88 -5.38 9.48
C MET A 19 -4.47 -5.85 9.14
N THR A 20 -4.39 -7.01 8.50
CA THR A 20 -3.20 -7.46 7.77
C THR A 20 -2.93 -6.55 6.56
N VAL A 21 -1.70 -6.54 6.04
CA VAL A 21 -1.33 -5.70 4.88
C VAL A 21 -2.21 -5.98 3.66
N ASN A 22 -2.51 -7.25 3.38
CA ASN A 22 -3.34 -7.64 2.24
C ASN A 22 -4.79 -7.14 2.39
N GLU A 23 -5.34 -7.19 3.61
CA GLU A 23 -6.67 -6.63 3.88
C GLU A 23 -6.67 -5.12 3.67
N ARG A 24 -5.66 -4.39 4.16
CA ARG A 24 -5.50 -2.94 3.94
C ARG A 24 -5.44 -2.60 2.45
N GLN A 25 -4.70 -3.38 1.66
CA GLN A 25 -4.63 -3.22 0.21
C GLN A 25 -5.98 -3.47 -0.47
N TYR A 26 -6.74 -4.46 0.00
CA TYR A 26 -8.05 -4.78 -0.54
C TYR A 26 -9.08 -3.68 -0.25
N VAL A 27 -9.22 -3.27 1.02
CA VAL A 27 -10.23 -2.28 1.44
C VAL A 27 -9.95 -0.87 0.90
N SER A 28 -8.67 -0.51 0.73
CA SER A 28 -8.29 0.76 0.07
C SER A 28 -8.43 0.73 -1.46
N GLY A 29 -8.71 -0.45 -2.05
CA GLY A 29 -8.73 -0.62 -3.49
C GLY A 29 -7.35 -0.50 -4.17
N LEU A 30 -6.26 -0.53 -3.40
CA LEU A 30 -4.89 -0.40 -3.91
C LEU A 30 -4.25 -1.74 -4.30
N MET A 31 -4.85 -2.88 -3.97
CA MET A 31 -4.29 -4.23 -4.21
C MET A 31 -3.84 -4.44 -5.66
N LYS A 32 -4.71 -4.16 -6.65
CA LYS A 32 -4.36 -4.33 -8.07
C LYS A 32 -3.21 -3.43 -8.52
N VAL A 33 -3.15 -2.21 -7.98
CA VAL A 33 -2.10 -1.24 -8.30
C VAL A 33 -0.78 -1.68 -7.67
N PHE A 34 -0.84 -2.15 -6.42
CA PHE A 34 0.30 -2.74 -5.73
C PHE A 34 0.86 -3.92 -6.51
N ASP A 35 0.04 -4.91 -6.85
CA ASP A 35 0.47 -6.12 -7.59
C ASP A 35 1.13 -5.78 -8.94
N ALA A 36 0.55 -4.83 -9.68
CA ALA A 36 1.11 -4.36 -10.95
C ALA A 36 2.43 -3.59 -10.77
N SER A 37 2.54 -2.82 -9.69
CA SER A 37 3.71 -1.99 -9.39
C SER A 37 4.86 -2.77 -8.78
N LYS A 38 4.60 -3.85 -8.02
CA LYS A 38 5.59 -4.63 -7.27
C LYS A 38 6.80 -5.02 -8.13
N TRP A 39 6.57 -5.39 -9.39
CA TRP A 39 7.61 -5.85 -10.32
C TRP A 39 8.09 -4.79 -11.31
N ARG A 40 7.30 -3.73 -11.55
CA ARG A 40 7.54 -2.76 -12.63
C ARG A 40 7.93 -1.37 -12.15
N ASN A 41 7.51 -1.01 -10.94
CA ASN A 41 7.73 0.29 -10.33
C ASN A 41 7.77 0.13 -8.81
N ARG A 42 8.94 -0.24 -8.27
CA ARG A 42 9.13 -0.47 -6.83
C ARG A 42 8.88 0.78 -5.99
N ASP A 43 9.11 1.97 -6.53
CA ASP A 43 8.85 3.23 -5.82
C ASP A 43 7.35 3.42 -5.58
N LEU A 44 6.52 3.16 -6.60
CA LEU A 44 5.07 3.18 -6.46
C LEU A 44 4.58 2.12 -5.46
N ALA A 45 5.13 0.91 -5.52
CA ALA A 45 4.79 -0.16 -4.57
C ALA A 45 5.14 0.22 -3.13
N ARG A 46 6.31 0.83 -2.92
CA ARG A 46 6.74 1.36 -1.62
C ARG A 46 5.81 2.48 -1.13
N THR A 47 5.42 3.41 -2.00
CA THR A 47 4.49 4.50 -1.62
C THR A 47 3.14 3.96 -1.18
N ILE A 48 2.60 2.95 -1.87
CA ILE A 48 1.35 2.29 -1.47
C ILE A 48 1.46 1.68 -0.07
N LEU A 49 2.53 0.93 0.20
CA LEU A 49 2.71 0.32 1.53
C LEU A 49 2.88 1.37 2.64
N LYS A 50 3.58 2.48 2.37
CA LYS A 50 3.70 3.60 3.31
C LYS A 50 2.35 4.24 3.60
N ALA A 51 1.54 4.50 2.57
CA ALA A 51 0.21 5.05 2.74
C ALA A 51 -0.70 4.14 3.58
N LEU A 52 -0.51 2.82 3.51
CA LEU A 52 -1.23 1.83 4.32
C LEU A 52 -0.63 1.58 5.71
N ASN A 53 0.23 2.49 6.21
CA ASN A 53 0.89 2.42 7.52
C ASN A 53 1.64 1.08 7.75
N VAL A 54 2.31 0.58 6.71
CA VAL A 54 3.24 -0.55 6.84
C VAL A 54 4.61 -0.01 7.24
N ASP A 55 5.24 -0.62 8.23
CA ASP A 55 6.56 -0.22 8.71
C ASP A 55 7.67 -0.51 7.69
N GLU A 56 8.74 0.30 7.70
CA GLU A 56 9.83 0.19 6.73
C GLU A 56 10.52 -1.19 6.72
N PRO A 57 10.77 -1.86 7.88
CA PRO A 57 11.25 -3.24 7.88
C PRO A 57 10.34 -4.23 7.11
N SER A 58 9.03 -4.16 7.35
CA SER A 58 8.06 -4.98 6.62
C SER A 58 8.02 -4.64 5.12
N ILE A 59 8.11 -3.35 4.76
CA ILE A 59 8.18 -2.91 3.36
C ILE A 59 9.37 -3.54 2.65
N ASN A 60 10.56 -3.49 3.25
CA ASN A 60 11.75 -4.06 2.65
C ASN A 60 11.58 -5.56 2.45
N LYS A 61 11.06 -6.29 3.45
CA LYS A 61 10.79 -7.73 3.33
C LYS A 61 9.77 -8.08 2.23
N ILE A 62 8.76 -7.22 2.00
CA ILE A 62 7.72 -7.43 0.98
C ILE A 62 8.25 -7.16 -0.43
N LEU A 63 9.19 -6.21 -0.56
CA LEU A 63 9.71 -5.69 -1.83
C LEU A 63 11.10 -6.22 -2.21
N ASP A 64 11.76 -7.00 -1.36
CA ASP A 64 12.99 -7.74 -1.69
C ASP A 64 12.76 -8.68 -2.88
#